data_AF-A0A7C2W5Z7-F1
#
_entry.id   AF-A0A7C2W5Z7-F1
#
_cell.length_a   1.000
_cell.length_b   1.000
_cell.length_c   1.000
_cell.angle_alpha   90.00
_cell.angle_beta   90.00
_cell.angle_gamma   90.00
#
_symmetry.space_group_name_H-M   'P 1'
#
loop_
_entity.id
_entity.type
_entity.pdbx_description
1 polymer ?
#
loop_
_entity_poly.entity_id
_entity_poly.type
_entity_poly.pdbx_seq_one_letter_code
_entity_poly.pdbx_strand_id
1 'polypeptide(L)'
;YKPDMIAVQIVSTDTNTLDRGAEEAVKTVMEVADAVDVPLIGWGCADEDKDAEVLRLVAEACEGKRIALGPIQEKNYRQLGATCIAYKHIAIASTPIDINLAKQLNILLGDLGVPDEQILIDPTVGGLGYGIEYAYSVMERMKIAALSQQDEKLAFPIICNMGKEVWKVKEAKLSQDEAPTLGDLKKRGVLMEAITAKMLLLAGADILIMRHPKAIELTVETIEELMTS
;
A
#
# COMPACT_ATOMS: atom_id res chain seq x y z
N TYR A 1 5.98 -18.08 -7.27
CA TYR A 1 5.71 -17.48 -5.95
C TYR A 1 4.21 -17.58 -5.69
N LYS A 2 3.78 -17.79 -4.44
CA LYS A 2 2.36 -17.91 -4.08
C LYS A 2 1.97 -16.67 -3.24
N PRO A 3 1.78 -15.50 -3.86
CA PRO A 3 1.40 -14.31 -3.11
C PRO A 3 -0.06 -14.43 -2.66
N ASP A 4 -0.38 -13.88 -1.49
CA ASP A 4 -1.75 -13.83 -0.98
C ASP A 4 -2.62 -12.82 -1.73
N MET A 5 -2.00 -11.79 -2.33
CA MET A 5 -2.65 -10.73 -3.11
C MET A 5 -1.73 -10.26 -4.24
N ILE A 6 -2.31 -9.68 -5.30
CA ILE A 6 -1.55 -9.02 -6.37
C ILE A 6 -1.81 -7.51 -6.34
N ALA A 7 -0.74 -6.72 -6.33
CA ALA A 7 -0.83 -5.26 -6.45
C ALA A 7 -0.36 -4.79 -7.83
N VAL A 8 -1.29 -4.25 -8.62
CA VAL A 8 -1.00 -3.63 -9.92
C VAL A 8 -0.66 -2.16 -9.69
N GLN A 9 0.60 -1.82 -9.89
CA GLN A 9 1.11 -0.45 -9.75
C GLN A 9 0.93 0.28 -11.09
N ILE A 10 -0.01 1.20 -11.15
CA ILE A 10 -0.40 1.99 -12.33
C ILE A 10 0.51 3.24 -12.43
N VAL A 11 1.82 3.05 -12.33
CA VAL A 11 2.79 4.15 -12.27
C VAL A 11 2.93 4.91 -13.58
N SER A 12 2.54 4.30 -14.71
CA SER A 12 2.70 4.90 -16.03
C SER A 12 1.70 6.01 -16.33
N THR A 13 0.69 6.22 -15.49
CA THR A 13 -0.25 7.35 -15.64
C THR A 13 0.28 8.64 -15.02
N ASP A 14 1.41 8.61 -14.31
CA ASP A 14 2.03 9.81 -13.73
C ASP A 14 2.28 10.87 -14.82
N THR A 15 1.69 12.04 -14.60
CA THR A 15 1.70 13.22 -15.47
C THR A 15 3.11 13.79 -15.69
N ASN A 16 4.05 13.48 -14.79
CA ASN A 16 5.45 13.90 -14.86
C ASN A 16 6.34 12.90 -15.63
N THR A 17 5.81 11.73 -16.02
CA THR A 17 6.60 10.69 -16.69
C THR A 17 6.00 10.29 -18.04
N LEU A 18 5.27 9.18 -18.10
CA LEU A 18 4.73 8.62 -19.33
C LEU A 18 3.32 9.15 -19.66
N ASP A 19 2.62 9.71 -18.67
CA ASP A 19 1.26 10.26 -18.79
C ASP A 19 0.31 9.41 -19.65
N ARG A 20 0.34 8.09 -19.43
CA ARG A 20 -0.53 7.17 -20.16
C ARG A 20 -2.00 7.41 -19.80
N GLY A 21 -2.88 7.13 -20.74
CA GLY A 21 -4.32 7.32 -20.58
C GLY A 21 -4.96 6.28 -19.65
N ALA A 22 -6.11 6.62 -19.10
CA ALA A 22 -6.86 5.73 -18.20
C ALA A 22 -7.30 4.42 -18.87
N GLU A 23 -7.61 4.43 -20.18
CA GLU A 23 -8.01 3.23 -20.92
C GLU A 23 -6.93 2.13 -20.89
N GLU A 24 -5.65 2.51 -21.00
CA GLU A 24 -4.54 1.56 -20.95
C GLU A 24 -4.36 0.98 -19.54
N ALA A 25 -4.55 1.82 -18.51
CA ALA A 25 -4.54 1.38 -17.12
C ALA A 25 -5.67 0.37 -16.85
N VAL A 26 -6.90 0.68 -17.29
CA VAL A 26 -8.06 -0.21 -17.18
C VAL A 26 -7.78 -1.56 -17.82
N LYS A 27 -7.30 -1.54 -19.07
CA LYS A 27 -6.98 -2.78 -19.80
C LYS A 27 -5.96 -3.62 -19.02
N THR A 28 -4.88 -3.01 -18.54
CA THR A 28 -3.83 -3.70 -17.79
C THR A 28 -4.38 -4.31 -16.49
N VAL A 29 -5.16 -3.55 -15.72
CA VAL A 29 -5.74 -4.04 -14.46
C VAL A 29 -6.70 -5.19 -14.73
N MET A 30 -7.56 -5.09 -15.75
CA MET A 30 -8.51 -6.15 -16.11
C MET A 30 -7.82 -7.43 -16.59
N GLU A 31 -6.78 -7.32 -17.42
CA GLU A 31 -5.98 -8.47 -17.84
C GLU A 31 -5.39 -9.22 -16.64
N VAL A 32 -4.92 -8.50 -15.62
CA VAL A 32 -4.45 -9.13 -14.37
C VAL A 32 -5.61 -9.70 -13.58
N ALA A 33 -6.72 -8.96 -13.44
CA ALA A 33 -7.90 -9.35 -12.68
C ALA A 33 -8.62 -10.59 -13.23
N ASP A 34 -8.44 -10.89 -14.52
CA ASP A 34 -8.98 -12.09 -15.17
C ASP A 34 -7.99 -13.27 -15.14
N ALA A 35 -6.70 -13.01 -14.90
CA ALA A 35 -5.64 -14.01 -14.92
C ALA A 35 -5.29 -14.60 -13.55
N VAL A 36 -5.79 -14.01 -12.45
CA VAL A 36 -5.43 -14.42 -11.07
C VAL A 36 -6.65 -14.72 -10.22
N ASP A 37 -6.51 -15.73 -9.36
CA ASP A 37 -7.57 -16.16 -8.41
C ASP A 37 -7.41 -15.54 -7.01
N VAL A 38 -6.46 -14.62 -6.85
CA VAL A 38 -6.17 -13.95 -5.56
C VAL A 38 -6.70 -12.52 -5.57
N PRO A 39 -6.99 -11.92 -4.40
CA PRO A 39 -7.43 -10.52 -4.30
C PRO A 39 -6.47 -9.55 -5.00
N LEU A 40 -7.05 -8.50 -5.60
CA LEU A 40 -6.34 -7.50 -6.39
C LEU A 40 -6.33 -6.14 -5.70
N ILE A 41 -5.18 -5.46 -5.77
CA ILE A 41 -4.99 -4.07 -5.38
C ILE A 41 -4.65 -3.26 -6.63
N GLY A 42 -5.46 -2.27 -6.97
CA GLY A 42 -5.13 -1.25 -7.97
C GLY A 42 -4.49 -0.05 -7.29
N TRP A 43 -3.22 0.22 -7.58
CA TRP A 43 -2.47 1.30 -6.95
C TRP A 43 -2.08 2.38 -7.97
N GLY A 44 -2.63 3.58 -7.83
CA GLY A 44 -2.39 4.74 -8.70
C GLY A 44 -0.98 5.33 -8.63
N CYS A 45 -0.80 6.45 -9.30
CA CYS A 45 0.48 7.14 -9.42
C CYS A 45 0.77 8.15 -8.29
N ALA A 46 -0.20 8.38 -7.40
CA ALA A 46 -0.18 9.35 -6.31
C ALA A 46 -0.30 10.83 -6.74
N ASP A 47 -0.60 11.10 -8.01
CA ASP A 47 -1.15 12.38 -8.47
C ASP A 47 -2.66 12.36 -8.21
N GLU A 48 -3.14 13.20 -7.28
CA GLU A 48 -4.52 13.13 -6.77
C GLU A 48 -5.59 13.31 -7.86
N ASP A 49 -5.35 14.22 -8.82
CA ASP A 49 -6.30 14.52 -9.90
C ASP A 49 -6.28 13.41 -10.95
N LYS A 50 -5.07 12.96 -11.34
CA LYS A 50 -4.91 11.87 -12.30
C LYS A 50 -5.47 10.55 -11.74
N ASP A 51 -5.21 10.26 -10.47
CA ASP A 51 -5.73 9.06 -9.81
C ASP A 51 -7.26 9.11 -9.67
N ALA A 52 -7.85 10.30 -9.46
CA ALA A 52 -9.31 10.44 -9.42
C ALA A 52 -9.97 10.05 -10.76
N GLU A 53 -9.33 10.39 -11.89
CA GLU A 53 -9.78 9.99 -13.22
C GLU A 53 -9.56 8.49 -13.46
N VAL A 54 -8.32 8.02 -13.30
CA VAL A 54 -7.89 6.67 -13.66
C VAL A 54 -8.54 5.63 -12.76
N LEU A 55 -8.47 5.79 -11.44
CA LEU A 55 -8.98 4.79 -10.50
C LEU A 55 -10.51 4.69 -10.54
N ARG A 56 -11.21 5.77 -10.93
CA ARG A 56 -12.66 5.71 -11.18
C ARG A 56 -13.00 4.76 -12.32
N LEU A 57 -12.28 4.85 -13.43
CA LEU A 57 -12.49 3.98 -14.58
C LEU A 57 -12.05 2.53 -14.31
N VAL A 58 -10.96 2.36 -13.54
CA VAL A 58 -10.52 1.03 -13.08
C VAL A 58 -11.59 0.39 -12.19
N ALA A 59 -12.17 1.14 -11.26
CA ALA A 59 -13.25 0.67 -10.39
C ALA A 59 -14.48 0.22 -11.20
N GLU A 60 -14.93 1.06 -12.13
CA GLU A 60 -16.07 0.75 -13.00
C GLU A 60 -15.85 -0.54 -13.79
N ALA A 61 -14.67 -0.71 -14.39
CA ALA A 61 -14.35 -1.92 -15.14
C ALA A 61 -14.25 -3.18 -14.25
N CYS A 62 -13.85 -3.01 -12.98
CA CYS A 62 -13.70 -4.09 -12.01
C CYS A 62 -14.97 -4.38 -11.20
N GLU A 63 -16.14 -3.86 -11.61
CA GLU A 63 -17.40 -4.10 -10.92
C GLU A 63 -17.63 -5.61 -10.70
N GLY A 64 -18.07 -5.96 -9.48
CA GLY A 64 -18.31 -7.35 -9.09
C GLY A 64 -17.05 -8.15 -8.68
N LYS A 65 -15.83 -7.63 -8.91
CA LYS A 65 -14.59 -8.29 -8.47
C LYS A 65 -14.12 -7.91 -7.06
N ARG A 66 -14.67 -6.83 -6.48
CA ARG A 66 -14.32 -6.31 -5.14
C ARG A 66 -12.81 -6.15 -4.92
N ILE A 67 -12.21 -5.21 -5.65
CA ILE A 67 -10.78 -4.89 -5.53
C ILE A 67 -10.52 -3.84 -4.45
N ALA A 68 -9.27 -3.70 -4.01
CA ALA A 68 -8.82 -2.57 -3.20
C ALA A 68 -8.19 -1.49 -4.09
N LEU A 69 -8.49 -0.21 -3.83
CA LEU A 69 -8.09 0.92 -4.65
C LEU A 69 -7.45 2.02 -3.80
N GLY A 70 -6.30 2.50 -4.25
CA GLY A 70 -5.60 3.62 -3.65
C GLY A 70 -4.55 4.19 -4.58
N PRO A 71 -3.85 5.25 -4.19
CA PRO A 71 -4.05 5.98 -2.93
C PRO A 71 -5.28 6.88 -2.98
N ILE A 72 -6.12 6.82 -1.95
CA ILE A 72 -7.18 7.82 -1.71
C ILE A 72 -6.65 8.84 -0.71
N GLN A 73 -6.68 10.12 -1.07
CA GLN A 73 -6.08 11.23 -0.34
C GLN A 73 -7.12 12.34 -0.10
N GLU A 74 -6.74 13.37 0.65
CA GLU A 74 -7.65 14.45 1.07
C GLU A 74 -8.29 15.21 -0.10
N LYS A 75 -7.63 15.35 -1.27
CA LYS A 75 -8.28 16.04 -2.39
C LYS A 75 -9.23 15.15 -3.20
N ASN A 76 -8.97 13.85 -3.28
CA ASN A 76 -9.72 12.94 -4.15
C ASN A 76 -10.69 11.98 -3.41
N TYR A 77 -10.75 12.01 -2.07
CA TYR A 77 -11.60 11.09 -1.30
C TYR A 77 -13.09 11.18 -1.63
N ARG A 78 -13.62 12.36 -1.97
CA ARG A 78 -15.05 12.49 -2.31
C ARG A 78 -15.40 11.66 -3.53
N GLN A 79 -14.58 11.77 -4.58
CA GLN A 79 -14.80 11.07 -5.84
C GLN A 79 -14.49 9.59 -5.71
N LEU A 80 -13.31 9.24 -5.18
CA LEU A 80 -12.88 7.84 -5.08
C LEU A 80 -13.61 7.08 -3.98
N GLY A 81 -13.99 7.73 -2.88
CA GLY A 81 -14.84 7.14 -1.85
C GLY A 81 -16.25 6.84 -2.38
N ALA A 82 -16.89 7.78 -3.09
CA ALA A 82 -18.18 7.54 -3.74
C ALA A 82 -18.10 6.41 -4.78
N THR A 83 -16.99 6.35 -5.52
CA THR A 83 -16.69 5.27 -6.46
C THR A 83 -16.59 3.91 -5.73
N CYS A 84 -15.89 3.85 -4.60
CA CYS A 84 -15.78 2.63 -3.81
C CYS A 84 -17.14 2.16 -3.29
N ILE A 85 -18.02 3.09 -2.89
CA ILE A 85 -19.40 2.77 -2.50
C ILE A 85 -20.17 2.18 -3.69
N ALA A 86 -20.15 2.87 -4.84
CA ALA A 86 -20.92 2.50 -6.03
C ALA A 86 -20.57 1.08 -6.51
N TYR A 87 -19.28 0.75 -6.58
CA TYR A 87 -18.79 -0.53 -7.11
C TYR A 87 -18.39 -1.53 -6.01
N LYS A 88 -18.67 -1.20 -4.74
CA LYS A 88 -18.40 -2.03 -3.56
C LYS A 88 -16.92 -2.44 -3.44
N HIS A 89 -16.01 -1.52 -3.72
CA HIS A 89 -14.57 -1.72 -3.61
C HIS A 89 -14.06 -1.29 -2.23
N ILE A 90 -12.82 -1.69 -1.92
CA ILE A 90 -12.13 -1.32 -0.68
C ILE A 90 -11.32 -0.04 -0.94
N ALA A 91 -11.52 0.97 -0.11
CA ALA A 91 -10.83 2.25 -0.13
C ALA A 91 -9.51 2.18 0.67
N ILE A 92 -8.39 2.46 0.03
CA ILE A 92 -7.09 2.59 0.71
C ILE A 92 -6.84 4.08 0.99
N ALA A 93 -7.07 4.48 2.25
CA ALA A 93 -6.93 5.84 2.75
C ALA A 93 -5.47 6.16 3.07
N SER A 94 -4.81 6.89 2.18
CA SER A 94 -3.39 7.21 2.24
C SER A 94 -3.14 8.58 2.86
N THR A 95 -2.30 8.65 3.89
CA THR A 95 -1.92 9.90 4.56
C THR A 95 -0.42 9.95 4.87
N PRO A 96 0.21 11.13 4.90
CA PRO A 96 1.66 11.25 5.05
C PRO A 96 2.10 11.13 6.51
N ILE A 97 2.27 9.89 7.00
CA ILE A 97 2.84 9.53 8.32
C ILE A 97 2.32 10.46 9.45
N ASP A 98 1.01 10.65 9.55
CA ASP A 98 0.39 11.46 10.60
C ASP A 98 -0.92 10.82 11.07
N ILE A 99 -1.01 10.56 12.38
CA ILE A 99 -2.15 9.90 13.00
C ILE A 99 -3.45 10.73 12.93
N ASN A 100 -3.34 12.06 13.03
CA ASN A 100 -4.51 12.94 13.00
C ASN A 100 -5.04 13.01 11.57
N LEU A 101 -4.16 13.11 10.57
CA LEU A 101 -4.56 13.08 9.16
C LEU A 101 -5.21 11.74 8.82
N ALA A 102 -4.64 10.61 9.25
CA ALA A 102 -5.24 9.30 9.04
C ALA A 102 -6.65 9.22 9.66
N LYS A 103 -6.80 9.64 10.91
CA LYS A 103 -8.10 9.69 11.59
C LYS A 103 -9.08 10.59 10.86
N GLN A 104 -8.65 11.77 10.44
CA GLN A 104 -9.49 12.73 9.73
C GLN A 104 -9.96 12.16 8.38
N LEU A 105 -9.08 11.56 7.60
CA LEU A 105 -9.44 10.97 6.31
C LEU A 105 -10.43 9.80 6.48
N ASN A 106 -10.23 8.96 7.51
CA ASN A 106 -11.16 7.89 7.84
C ASN A 106 -12.55 8.41 8.24
N ILE A 107 -12.61 9.50 9.02
CA ILE A 107 -13.88 10.19 9.34
C ILE A 107 -14.53 10.71 8.06
N LEU A 108 -13.78 11.39 7.18
CA LEU A 108 -14.30 11.95 5.94
C LEU A 108 -14.88 10.88 5.00
N LEU A 109 -14.24 9.71 4.92
CA LEU A 109 -14.75 8.56 4.15
C LEU A 109 -16.01 7.97 4.81
N GLY A 110 -16.03 7.83 6.14
CA GLY A 110 -17.21 7.38 6.87
C GLY A 110 -18.41 8.32 6.72
N ASP A 111 -18.19 9.64 6.80
CA ASP A 111 -19.22 10.67 6.61
C ASP A 111 -19.78 10.67 5.18
N LEU A 112 -18.98 10.26 4.19
CA LEU A 112 -19.42 10.04 2.82
C LEU A 112 -20.28 8.78 2.65
N GLY A 113 -20.26 7.88 3.65
CA GLY A 113 -20.99 6.62 3.66
C GLY A 113 -20.17 5.41 3.21
N VAL A 114 -18.84 5.51 3.17
CA VAL A 114 -17.98 4.34 2.95
C VAL A 114 -18.07 3.47 4.22
N PRO A 115 -18.49 2.19 4.11
CA PRO A 115 -18.51 1.28 5.25
C PRO A 115 -17.12 1.12 5.88
N ASP A 116 -17.06 1.10 7.20
CA ASP A 116 -15.78 0.98 7.93
C ASP A 116 -15.00 -0.28 7.52
N GLU A 117 -15.69 -1.39 7.25
CA GLU A 117 -15.09 -2.65 6.76
C GLU A 117 -14.55 -2.58 5.32
N GLN A 118 -14.80 -1.48 4.61
CA GLN A 118 -14.27 -1.19 3.28
C GLN A 118 -13.09 -0.20 3.33
N ILE A 119 -12.56 0.16 4.51
CA ILE A 119 -11.44 1.10 4.61
C ILE A 119 -10.18 0.38 5.08
N LEU A 120 -9.07 0.62 4.38
CA LEU A 120 -7.71 0.28 4.77
C LEU A 120 -6.92 1.57 5.02
N ILE A 121 -6.10 1.59 6.06
CA ILE A 121 -5.21 2.74 6.36
C ILE A 121 -3.87 2.51 5.69
N ASP A 122 -3.42 3.46 4.87
CA ASP A 122 -2.06 3.54 4.37
C ASP A 122 -1.34 4.76 4.98
N PRO A 123 -0.40 4.56 5.91
CA PRO A 123 0.34 5.65 6.53
C PRO A 123 1.46 6.21 5.62
N THR A 124 1.55 5.80 4.34
CA THR A 124 2.60 6.22 3.39
C THR A 124 4.00 5.97 3.95
N VAL A 125 4.29 4.71 4.24
CA VAL A 125 5.53 4.30 4.93
C VAL A 125 6.81 4.63 4.15
N GLY A 126 7.93 4.78 4.87
CA GLY A 126 9.28 4.83 4.30
C GLY A 126 9.99 3.47 4.30
N GLY A 127 11.10 3.39 3.56
CA GLY A 127 12.00 2.22 3.58
C GLY A 127 13.04 2.28 4.71
N LEU A 128 13.70 1.16 5.00
CA LEU A 128 14.82 1.11 5.96
C LEU A 128 15.88 2.18 5.66
N GLY A 129 16.17 3.03 6.65
CA GLY A 129 17.14 4.14 6.54
C GLY A 129 16.57 5.41 5.91
N TYR A 130 15.28 5.41 5.54
CA TYR A 130 14.60 6.49 4.83
C TYR A 130 13.24 6.80 5.47
N GLY A 131 13.24 7.11 6.77
CA GLY A 131 12.07 7.59 7.50
C GLY A 131 11.10 6.51 7.99
N ILE A 132 11.52 5.25 8.02
CA ILE A 132 10.70 4.14 8.54
C ILE A 132 10.38 4.31 10.03
N GLU A 133 11.26 4.92 10.82
CA GLU A 133 11.08 5.15 12.25
C GLU A 133 9.87 6.05 12.56
N TYR A 134 9.59 7.02 11.67
CA TYR A 134 8.40 7.86 11.76
C TYR A 134 7.14 7.03 11.51
N ALA A 135 7.15 6.23 10.43
CA ALA A 135 6.03 5.35 10.08
C ALA A 135 5.75 4.32 11.18
N TYR A 136 6.80 3.66 11.69
CA TYR A 136 6.75 2.70 12.78
C TYR A 136 6.08 3.30 14.01
N SER A 137 6.55 4.47 14.47
CA SER A 137 6.01 5.14 15.64
C SER A 137 4.54 5.56 15.46
N VAL A 138 4.18 6.01 14.25
CA VAL A 138 2.79 6.39 13.94
C VAL A 138 1.88 5.17 13.93
N MET A 139 2.30 4.06 13.34
CA MET A 139 1.54 2.81 13.31
C MET A 139 1.31 2.26 14.73
N GLU A 140 2.35 2.25 15.58
CA GLU A 140 2.18 1.85 17.00
C GLU A 140 1.18 2.76 17.72
N ARG A 141 1.25 4.07 17.50
CA ARG A 141 0.27 5.01 18.09
C ARG A 141 -1.15 4.76 17.59
N MET A 142 -1.33 4.40 16.31
CA MET A 142 -2.63 4.00 15.78
C MET A 142 -3.16 2.76 16.49
N LYS A 143 -2.35 1.69 16.61
CA LYS A 143 -2.75 0.47 17.31
C LYS A 143 -3.02 0.71 18.80
N ILE A 144 -2.23 1.55 19.48
CA ILE A 144 -2.48 1.93 20.88
C ILE A 144 -3.78 2.72 21.02
N ALA A 145 -4.06 3.68 20.13
CA ALA A 145 -5.30 4.43 20.16
C ALA A 145 -6.52 3.52 19.91
N ALA A 146 -6.43 2.63 18.92
CA ALA A 146 -7.47 1.65 18.61
C ALA A 146 -7.77 0.74 19.80
N LEU A 147 -6.75 0.16 20.45
CA LEU A 147 -6.92 -0.82 21.52
C LEU A 147 -7.19 -0.20 22.90
N SER A 148 -6.42 0.82 23.28
CA SER A 148 -6.46 1.40 24.63
C SER A 148 -7.49 2.51 24.77
N GLN A 149 -7.69 3.30 23.70
CA GLN A 149 -8.60 4.45 23.70
C GLN A 149 -9.91 4.16 22.97
N GLN A 150 -10.05 2.94 22.42
CA GLN A 150 -11.22 2.50 21.65
C GLN A 150 -11.52 3.44 20.48
N ASP A 151 -10.47 3.95 19.83
CA ASP A 151 -10.61 4.80 18.66
C ASP A 151 -10.94 3.95 17.43
N GLU A 152 -12.24 3.75 17.18
CA GLU A 152 -12.75 2.92 16.09
C GLU A 152 -12.25 3.36 14.72
N LYS A 153 -12.04 4.67 14.51
CA LYS A 153 -11.55 5.21 13.22
C LYS A 153 -10.07 4.99 13.00
N LEU A 154 -9.33 4.51 14.00
CA LEU A 154 -7.94 4.07 13.86
C LEU A 154 -7.79 2.55 14.01
N ALA A 155 -8.90 1.83 14.21
CA ALA A 155 -8.91 0.38 14.35
C ALA A 155 -8.95 -0.38 13.02
N PHE A 156 -8.98 0.34 11.88
CA PHE A 156 -9.00 -0.29 10.56
C PHE A 156 -7.65 -0.97 10.24
N PRO A 157 -7.65 -2.01 9.38
CA PRO A 157 -6.42 -2.69 9.00
C PRO A 157 -5.44 -1.77 8.26
N ILE A 158 -4.14 -1.97 8.49
CA ILE A 158 -3.06 -1.15 7.94
C ILE A 158 -2.42 -1.87 6.74
N ILE A 159 -2.38 -1.19 5.59
CA ILE A 159 -1.66 -1.62 4.40
C ILE A 159 -0.42 -0.76 4.18
N CYS A 160 0.70 -1.38 3.78
CA CYS A 160 1.97 -0.67 3.56
C CYS A 160 2.50 -0.92 2.16
N ASN A 161 2.50 0.10 1.30
CA ASN A 161 3.15 0.05 -0.02
C ASN A 161 4.68 0.25 0.06
N MET A 162 5.35 -0.71 0.70
CA MET A 162 6.75 -0.58 1.13
C MET A 162 7.79 -1.03 0.08
N GLY A 163 7.45 -1.96 -0.82
CA GLY A 163 8.41 -2.51 -1.77
C GLY A 163 8.99 -1.44 -2.70
N LYS A 164 8.16 -0.49 -3.17
CA LYS A 164 8.65 0.62 -3.99
C LYS A 164 9.63 1.52 -3.24
N GLU A 165 9.43 1.68 -1.94
CA GLU A 165 10.22 2.55 -1.06
C GLU A 165 11.60 1.96 -0.79
N VAL A 166 11.68 0.63 -0.68
CA VAL A 166 12.96 -0.06 -0.54
C VAL A 166 13.74 -0.05 -1.86
N TRP A 167 13.09 -0.40 -2.97
CA TRP A 167 13.79 -0.60 -4.24
C TRP A 167 14.10 0.71 -4.98
N LYS A 168 13.69 1.88 -4.48
CA LYS A 168 14.05 3.18 -5.09
C LYS A 168 15.39 3.74 -4.60
N VAL A 169 15.85 3.35 -3.41
CA VAL A 169 17.04 3.94 -2.76
C VAL A 169 18.35 3.41 -3.34
N LYS A 170 19.43 4.16 -3.14
CA LYS A 170 20.75 3.84 -3.72
C LYS A 170 21.33 2.55 -3.14
N GLU A 171 21.09 2.25 -1.88
CA GLU A 171 21.60 1.06 -1.19
C GLU A 171 20.99 -0.24 -1.74
N ALA A 172 19.84 -0.17 -2.42
CA ALA A 172 19.24 -1.31 -3.11
C ALA A 172 19.71 -1.44 -4.58
N LYS A 173 20.54 -0.52 -5.08
CA LYS A 173 20.92 -0.41 -6.51
C LYS A 173 22.43 -0.38 -6.76
N LEU A 174 23.20 0.25 -5.87
CA LEU A 174 24.64 0.44 -6.05
C LEU A 174 25.36 -0.91 -6.13
N SER A 175 26.15 -1.09 -7.18
CA SER A 175 26.96 -2.28 -7.36
C SER A 175 28.01 -2.43 -6.26
N GLN A 176 28.59 -3.62 -6.16
CA GLN A 176 29.68 -3.88 -5.21
C GLN A 176 30.94 -3.06 -5.55
N ASP A 177 31.17 -2.73 -6.83
CA ASP A 177 32.31 -1.92 -7.26
C ASP A 177 32.13 -0.44 -6.84
N GLU A 178 30.91 0.10 -6.96
CA GLU A 178 30.58 1.48 -6.57
C GLU A 178 30.54 1.66 -5.05
N ALA A 179 30.14 0.63 -4.30
CA ALA A 179 30.05 0.68 -2.84
C ALA A 179 30.59 -0.61 -2.17
N PRO A 180 31.92 -0.84 -2.18
CA PRO A 180 32.54 -2.07 -1.68
C PRO A 180 32.24 -2.38 -0.21
N THR A 181 32.00 -1.33 0.58
CA THR A 181 31.71 -1.43 2.02
C THR A 181 30.28 -1.91 2.33
N LEU A 182 29.38 -1.89 1.35
CA LEU A 182 27.98 -2.30 1.53
C LEU A 182 27.74 -3.79 1.25
N GLY A 183 28.79 -4.51 0.83
CA GLY A 183 28.75 -5.95 0.57
C GLY A 183 27.95 -6.33 -0.68
N ASP A 184 27.55 -7.60 -0.73
CA ASP A 184 26.85 -8.18 -1.89
C ASP A 184 25.49 -7.49 -2.13
N LEU A 185 25.30 -6.96 -3.35
CA LEU A 185 24.09 -6.24 -3.74
C LEU A 185 22.84 -7.10 -3.65
N LYS A 186 22.90 -8.35 -4.13
CA LYS A 186 21.73 -9.23 -4.18
C LYS A 186 21.23 -9.54 -2.77
N LYS A 187 22.13 -9.92 -1.87
CA LYS A 187 21.83 -10.19 -0.47
C LYS A 187 21.34 -8.92 0.23
N ARG A 188 21.99 -7.78 0.01
CA ARG A 188 21.62 -6.50 0.62
C ARG A 188 20.20 -6.07 0.24
N GLY A 189 19.86 -6.02 -1.05
CA GLY A 189 18.53 -5.60 -1.50
C GLY A 189 17.41 -6.48 -0.95
N VAL A 190 17.61 -7.80 -0.99
CA VAL A 190 16.66 -8.79 -0.41
C VAL A 190 16.46 -8.56 1.09
N LEU A 191 17.56 -8.40 1.85
CA LEU A 191 17.48 -8.19 3.28
C LEU A 191 16.89 -6.82 3.65
N MET A 192 17.19 -5.76 2.89
CA MET A 192 16.58 -4.45 3.12
C MET A 192 15.05 -4.52 3.02
N GLU A 193 14.53 -5.24 2.02
CA GLU A 193 13.08 -5.40 1.88
C GLU A 193 12.50 -6.26 2.99
N ALA A 194 13.12 -7.41 3.29
CA ALA A 194 12.66 -8.29 4.36
C ALA A 194 12.69 -7.60 5.74
N ILE A 195 13.75 -6.85 6.06
CA ILE A 195 13.87 -6.13 7.34
C ILE A 195 12.84 -5.01 7.42
N THR A 196 12.64 -4.24 6.35
CA THR A 196 11.59 -3.20 6.30
C THR A 196 10.22 -3.82 6.56
N ALA A 197 9.90 -4.94 5.91
CA ALA A 197 8.64 -5.65 6.11
C ALA A 197 8.47 -6.13 7.56
N LYS A 198 9.50 -6.75 8.14
CA LYS A 198 9.47 -7.24 9.54
C LYS A 198 9.26 -6.12 10.55
N MET A 199 9.92 -4.97 10.37
CA MET A 199 9.68 -3.80 11.24
C MET A 199 8.24 -3.32 11.14
N LEU A 200 7.69 -3.21 9.93
CA LEU A 200 6.29 -2.77 9.76
C LEU A 200 5.29 -3.79 10.32
N LEU A 201 5.56 -5.10 10.22
CA LEU A 201 4.75 -6.14 10.89
C LEU A 201 4.71 -5.95 12.40
N LEU A 202 5.87 -5.73 13.03
CA LEU A 202 5.97 -5.49 14.47
C LEU A 202 5.23 -4.22 14.91
N ALA A 203 5.17 -3.20 14.05
CA ALA A 203 4.38 -1.98 14.28
C ALA A 203 2.87 -2.18 14.03
N GLY A 204 2.44 -3.35 13.55
CA GLY A 204 1.04 -3.70 13.34
C GLY A 204 0.55 -3.56 11.90
N ALA A 205 1.40 -3.70 10.88
CA ALA A 205 0.93 -3.85 9.50
C ALA A 205 0.10 -5.14 9.34
N ASP A 206 -1.01 -5.03 8.62
CA ASP A 206 -1.89 -6.15 8.28
C ASP A 206 -1.65 -6.63 6.84
N ILE A 207 -1.27 -5.73 5.93
CA ILE A 207 -0.95 -6.04 4.52
C ILE A 207 0.36 -5.37 4.12
N LEU A 208 1.27 -6.13 3.52
CA LEU A 208 2.55 -5.63 2.99
C LEU A 208 2.62 -5.80 1.47
N ILE A 209 2.78 -4.70 0.72
CA ILE A 209 3.05 -4.77 -0.72
C ILE A 209 4.57 -4.86 -0.93
N MET A 210 5.04 -6.07 -1.23
CA MET A 210 6.44 -6.41 -1.46
C MET A 210 6.70 -6.71 -2.95
N ARG A 211 7.98 -6.79 -3.34
CA ARG A 211 8.43 -7.03 -4.72
C ARG A 211 9.36 -8.24 -4.84
N HIS A 212 10.42 -8.33 -4.03
CA HIS A 212 11.41 -9.37 -4.22
C HIS A 212 10.95 -10.69 -3.60
N PRO A 213 10.88 -11.78 -4.37
CA PRO A 213 10.25 -12.98 -3.88
C PRO A 213 10.97 -13.69 -2.73
N LYS A 214 12.31 -13.64 -2.71
CA LYS A 214 13.08 -14.13 -1.55
C LYS A 214 12.85 -13.29 -0.29
N ALA A 215 12.58 -11.99 -0.44
CA ALA A 215 12.24 -11.15 0.71
C ALA A 215 10.86 -11.52 1.25
N ILE A 216 9.89 -11.80 0.36
CA ILE A 216 8.56 -12.31 0.73
C ILE A 216 8.69 -13.62 1.50
N GLU A 217 9.46 -14.59 1.00
CA GLU A 217 9.70 -15.87 1.68
C GLU A 217 10.24 -15.67 3.11
N LEU A 218 11.27 -14.83 3.29
CA LEU A 218 11.84 -14.52 4.59
C LEU A 218 10.88 -13.78 5.54
N THR A 219 9.91 -13.04 4.99
CA THR A 219 8.87 -12.36 5.75
C THR A 219 7.80 -13.36 6.19
N VAL A 220 7.36 -14.25 5.29
CA VAL A 220 6.39 -15.30 5.59
C VAL A 220 6.92 -16.25 6.67
N GLU A 221 8.19 -16.67 6.56
CA GLU A 221 8.85 -17.46 7.61
C GLU A 221 8.74 -16.79 8.99
N THR A 222 8.99 -15.48 9.05
CA THR A 222 8.84 -14.73 10.31
C THR A 222 7.40 -14.61 10.78
N ILE A 223 6.42 -14.49 9.88
CA ILE A 223 5.01 -14.50 10.26
C ILE A 223 4.63 -15.86 10.87
N GLU A 224 5.04 -16.96 10.25
CA GLU A 224 4.78 -18.32 10.75
C GLU A 224 5.39 -18.54 12.15
N GLU A 225 6.62 -18.07 12.37
CA GLU A 225 7.28 -18.12 13.68
C GLU A 225 6.53 -17.30 14.74
N LEU A 226 6.09 -16.08 14.41
CA LEU A 226 5.37 -15.20 15.33
C LEU A 226 3.96 -15.71 15.67
N MET A 227 3.35 -16.49 14.77
CA MET A 227 2.00 -17.05 14.94
C MET A 227 1.99 -18.42 15.61
N THR A 228 3.16 -19.01 15.89
CA THR A 228 3.26 -20.29 16.58
C THR A 228 2.87 -20.12 18.05
N SER A 229 1.74 -20.71 18.45
CA SER A 229 1.20 -20.71 19.82
C SER A 229 1.30 -22.08 20.48
#